data_AF-I9W5V4-F1
#
_entry.id   AF-I9W5V4-F1
#
_cell.length_a   1.000
_cell.length_b   1.000
_cell.length_c   1.000
_cell.angle_alpha   90.00
_cell.angle_beta   90.00
_cell.angle_gamma   90.00
#
_symmetry.space_group_name_H-M   'P 1'
#
loop_
_entity.id
_entity.type
_entity.pdbx_description
1 polymer ?
#
loop_
_entity_poly.entity_id
_entity_poly.type
_entity_poly.pdbx_seq_one_letter_code
_entity_poly.pdbx_strand_id
1 'polypeptide(L)'
;MFAYITNALAQARKINGTLCMAFQKISQVKELGIDKAKSLIGNLSQVIIYPTKDTDELIECGVPLSDSEINFLHNTNMRARQVLVKNIVTNASAFIEIDLKKDL
;
A
#
# COMPACT_ATOMS: atom_id res chain seq x y z
N MET A 1 -11.92 -7.05 14.70
CA MET A 1 -11.02 -7.42 13.59
C MET A 1 -9.80 -6.49 13.51
N PHE A 2 -9.95 -5.17 13.39
CA PHE A 2 -8.81 -4.21 13.34
C PHE A 2 -7.80 -4.34 14.50
N ALA A 3 -8.29 -4.41 15.74
CA ALA A 3 -7.42 -4.55 16.91
C ALA A 3 -6.54 -5.81 16.86
N TYR A 4 -7.01 -6.89 16.21
CA TYR A 4 -6.21 -8.10 16.02
C TYR A 4 -5.09 -7.88 14.99
N ILE A 5 -5.36 -7.13 13.92
CA ILE A 5 -4.35 -6.81 12.88
C ILE A 5 -3.26 -5.90 13.46
N THR A 6 -3.63 -4.84 14.19
CA THR A 6 -2.64 -3.95 14.83
C THR A 6 -1.84 -4.67 15.90
N ASN A 7 -2.47 -5.54 16.68
CA ASN A 7 -1.77 -6.37 17.66
C ASN A 7 -0.86 -7.39 16.99
N ALA A 8 -1.28 -8.00 15.87
CA ALA A 8 -0.45 -8.91 15.09
C ALA A 8 0.77 -8.20 14.49
N LEU A 9 0.59 -6.99 13.95
CA LEU A 9 1.70 -6.14 13.48
C LEU A 9 2.69 -5.82 14.61
N ALA A 10 2.19 -5.40 15.77
CA ALA A 10 3.02 -5.09 16.93
C ALA A 10 3.75 -6.33 17.45
N GLN A 11 3.10 -7.50 17.47
CA GLN A 11 3.72 -8.76 17.89
C GLN A 11 4.75 -9.27 16.90
N ALA A 12 4.46 -9.23 15.60
CA ALA A 12 5.42 -9.58 14.56
C ALA A 12 6.71 -8.76 14.70
N ARG A 13 6.59 -7.45 14.93
CA ARG A 13 7.76 -6.58 15.14
C ARG A 13 8.61 -6.99 16.35
N LYS A 14 7.98 -7.49 17.44
CA LYS A 14 8.72 -7.97 18.63
C LYS A 14 9.57 -9.20 18.37
N ILE A 15 9.19 -10.02 17.39
CA ILE A 15 9.91 -11.24 17.00
C ILE A 15 10.73 -11.07 15.72
N ASN A 16 10.98 -9.82 15.29
CA ASN A 16 11.58 -9.48 13.98
C ASN A 16 10.83 -10.10 12.78
N GLY A 17 9.55 -10.41 12.96
CA GLY A 17 8.65 -10.86 11.91
C GLY A 17 8.12 -9.70 11.07
N THR A 18 7.78 -10.02 9.82
CA THR A 18 7.15 -9.08 8.88
C THR A 18 5.74 -9.56 8.56
N LEU A 19 4.78 -8.63 8.50
CA LEU A 19 3.43 -8.92 8.04
C LEU A 19 3.23 -8.30 6.65
N CYS A 20 2.79 -9.11 5.69
CA CYS A 20 2.32 -8.65 4.39
C CYS A 20 0.81 -8.82 4.32
N MET A 21 0.11 -7.78 3.90
CA MET A 21 -1.35 -7.79 3.71
C MET A 21 -1.65 -7.36 2.29
N ALA A 22 -2.58 -8.06 1.65
CA ALA A 22 -3.06 -7.73 0.31
C ALA A 22 -4.56 -7.46 0.37
N PHE A 23 -4.97 -6.33 -0.21
CA PHE A 23 -6.36 -5.91 -0.31
C PHE A 23 -6.67 -5.60 -1.77
N GLN A 24 -7.89 -5.88 -2.21
CA GLN A 24 -8.32 -5.52 -3.56
C GLN A 24 -8.69 -4.03 -3.67
N LYS A 25 -9.27 -3.46 -2.60
CA LYS A 25 -9.69 -2.06 -2.55
C LYS A 25 -9.29 -1.45 -1.22
N ILE A 26 -8.76 -0.23 -1.25
CA ILE A 26 -8.40 0.51 -0.04
C ILE A 26 -9.65 0.88 0.79
N SER A 27 -10.83 0.92 0.16
CA SER A 27 -12.12 1.13 0.85
C SER A 27 -12.36 0.13 1.98
N GLN A 28 -11.85 -1.10 1.88
CA GLN A 28 -11.92 -2.10 2.96
C GLN A 28 -11.14 -1.68 4.21
N VAL A 29 -10.05 -0.92 4.03
CA VAL A 29 -9.28 -0.32 5.12
C VAL A 29 -10.00 0.93 5.65
N LYS A 30 -10.62 1.71 4.76
CA LYS A 30 -11.43 2.89 5.11
C LYS A 30 -12.65 2.54 5.95
N GLU A 31 -13.30 1.40 5.73
CA GLU A 31 -14.43 0.89 6.53
C GLU A 31 -14.08 0.74 8.03
N LEU A 32 -12.80 0.63 8.36
CA LEU A 32 -12.32 0.55 9.75
C LEU A 32 -12.35 1.92 10.46
N GLY A 33 -12.56 3.00 9.70
CA GLY A 33 -12.49 4.40 10.13
C GLY A 33 -11.18 5.06 9.68
N ILE A 34 -11.27 6.32 9.22
CA ILE A 34 -10.15 7.07 8.63
C ILE A 34 -8.95 7.17 9.58
N ASP A 35 -9.18 7.45 10.87
CA ASP A 35 -8.10 7.58 11.86
C ASP A 35 -7.33 6.26 12.05
N LYS A 36 -8.07 5.14 12.03
CA LYS A 36 -7.51 3.80 12.14
C LYS A 36 -6.77 3.39 10.87
N ALA A 37 -7.30 3.73 9.70
CA ALA A 37 -6.63 3.52 8.43
C ALA A 37 -5.28 4.26 8.40
N LYS A 38 -5.26 5.55 8.74
CA LYS A 38 -4.02 6.35 8.85
C LYS A 38 -3.03 5.77 9.84
N SER A 39 -3.50 5.34 11.01
CA SER A 39 -2.64 4.69 12.00
C SER A 39 -2.04 3.39 11.47
N LEU A 40 -2.82 2.58 10.73
CA LEU A 40 -2.34 1.34 10.15
C LEU A 40 -1.28 1.60 9.08
N ILE A 41 -1.56 2.50 8.13
CA ILE A 41 -0.63 2.86 7.05
C ILE A 41 0.66 3.47 7.63
N GLY A 42 0.57 4.34 8.63
CA GLY A 42 1.73 4.94 9.30
C GLY A 42 2.60 3.92 10.05
N ASN A 43 2.07 2.76 10.41
CA ASN A 43 2.82 1.67 11.03
C ASN A 43 3.46 0.71 10.01
N LEU A 44 3.12 0.82 8.72
CA LEU A 44 3.72 0.03 7.65
C LEU A 44 5.04 0.65 7.20
N SER A 45 6.01 -0.19 6.84
CA SER A 45 7.28 0.28 6.28
C SER A 45 7.14 0.65 4.80
N GLN A 46 6.37 -0.16 4.07
CA GLN A 46 6.23 -0.08 2.61
C GLN A 46 4.79 -0.39 2.21
N VAL A 47 4.32 0.26 1.16
CA VAL A 47 3.02 -0.01 0.51
C VAL A 47 3.27 -0.25 -0.96
N ILE A 48 2.71 -1.34 -1.49
CA ILE A 48 2.76 -1.70 -2.91
C ILE A 48 1.38 -1.44 -3.49
N ILE A 49 1.32 -0.59 -4.51
CA ILE A 49 0.08 -0.09 -5.09
C ILE A 49 0.08 -0.46 -6.58
N TYR A 50 -0.91 -1.24 -6.98
CA TYR A 50 -1.18 -1.51 -8.39
C TYR A 50 -1.87 -0.30 -9.03
N PRO A 51 -1.75 -0.11 -10.36
CA PRO A 51 -2.41 0.98 -11.06
C PRO A 51 -3.91 1.02 -10.72
N THR A 52 -4.35 2.16 -10.22
CA THR A 52 -5.72 2.37 -9.75
C THR A 52 -6.11 3.83 -9.94
N LYS A 53 -7.41 4.06 -10.12
CA LYS A 53 -8.00 5.40 -10.19
C LYS A 53 -8.40 5.93 -8.81
N ASP A 54 -8.43 5.08 -7.80
CA ASP A 54 -8.90 5.41 -6.45
C ASP A 54 -7.78 6.07 -5.60
N THR A 55 -7.00 6.98 -6.20
CA THR A 55 -5.88 7.65 -5.51
C THR A 55 -6.34 8.56 -4.38
N ASP A 56 -7.53 9.13 -4.49
CA ASP A 56 -8.11 9.99 -3.46
C ASP A 56 -8.37 9.20 -2.17
N GLU A 57 -8.89 7.97 -2.30
CA GLU A 57 -9.10 7.10 -1.14
C GLU A 57 -7.78 6.67 -0.49
N LEU A 58 -6.72 6.47 -1.27
CA LEU A 58 -5.38 6.15 -0.77
C LEU A 58 -4.83 7.32 0.07
N ILE A 59 -4.99 8.55 -0.41
CA ILE A 59 -4.58 9.78 0.28
C ILE A 59 -5.38 9.96 1.58
N GLU A 60 -6.70 9.77 1.53
CA GLU A 60 -7.56 9.83 2.71
C GLU A 60 -7.16 8.80 3.78
N CYS A 61 -6.76 7.60 3.37
CA CYS A 61 -6.27 6.56 4.26
C CYS A 61 -4.85 6.79 4.79
N GLY A 62 -4.18 7.87 4.36
CA GLY A 62 -2.86 8.27 4.87
C GLY A 62 -1.68 7.79 4.04
N VAL A 63 -1.89 7.33 2.80
CA VAL A 63 -0.79 7.06 1.87
C VAL A 63 -0.34 8.39 1.25
N PRO A 64 0.90 8.85 1.49
CA PRO A 64 1.39 10.08 0.89
C PRO A 64 1.68 9.82 -0.59
N LEU A 65 0.87 10.39 -1.48
CA LEU A 65 1.06 10.33 -2.92
C LEU A 65 1.37 11.73 -3.47
N SER A 66 2.38 11.81 -4.34
CA SER A 66 2.73 12.98 -5.13
C SER A 66 1.98 12.98 -6.46
N ASP A 67 1.89 14.14 -7.12
CA ASP A 67 1.21 14.27 -8.41
C ASP A 67 1.77 13.32 -9.48
N SER A 68 3.07 13.05 -9.46
CA SER A 68 3.72 12.10 -10.38
C SER A 68 3.29 10.66 -10.12
N GLU A 69 3.15 10.28 -8.84
CA GLU A 69 2.69 8.95 -8.45
C GLU A 69 1.21 8.76 -8.78
N ILE A 70 0.39 9.78 -8.54
CA ILE A 70 -1.02 9.80 -8.94
C ILE A 70 -1.14 9.64 -10.46
N ASN A 71 -0.39 10.44 -11.22
CA ASN A 71 -0.39 10.37 -12.68
C ASN A 71 0.05 8.99 -13.20
N PHE A 72 1.03 8.37 -12.54
CA PHE A 72 1.42 6.98 -12.84
C PHE A 72 0.28 6.00 -12.55
N LEU A 73 -0.33 6.04 -11.36
CA LEU A 73 -1.39 5.11 -10.98
C LEU A 73 -2.62 5.20 -11.90
N HIS A 74 -2.99 6.40 -12.35
CA HIS A 74 -4.14 6.63 -13.24
C HIS A 74 -3.89 6.24 -14.70
N ASN A 75 -2.71 6.54 -15.24
CA ASN A 75 -2.41 6.34 -16.66
C ASN A 75 -1.77 4.99 -16.97
N THR A 76 -1.19 4.33 -15.97
CA THR A 76 -0.57 3.02 -16.18
C THR A 76 -1.65 1.96 -16.37
N ASN A 77 -1.55 1.22 -17.47
CA ASN A 77 -2.47 0.12 -17.73
C ASN A 77 -2.21 -1.01 -16.71
N MET A 78 -3.26 -1.64 -16.18
CA MET A 78 -3.11 -2.83 -15.34
C MET A 78 -2.32 -3.96 -16.04
N ARG A 79 -2.36 -4.02 -17.38
CA ARG A 79 -1.59 -4.98 -18.19
C ARG A 79 -0.12 -4.60 -18.37
N ALA A 80 0.29 -3.38 -18.02
CA ALA A 80 1.69 -2.96 -18.10
C ALA A 80 2.57 -3.69 -17.08
N ARG A 81 1.96 -4.41 -16.12
CA ARG A 81 2.66 -5.16 -15.07
C ARG A 81 3.55 -4.28 -14.20
N GLN A 82 3.25 -2.99 -14.11
CA GLN A 82 4.01 -2.06 -13.29
C GLN A 82 3.27 -1.76 -11.99
N VAL A 83 4.01 -1.59 -10.90
CA VAL A 83 3.48 -1.21 -9.59
C VAL A 83 4.25 -0.03 -9.02
N LEU A 84 3.58 0.75 -8.19
CA LEU A 84 4.22 1.75 -7.34
C LEU A 84 4.58 1.11 -6.01
N VAL A 85 5.86 1.12 -5.66
CA VAL A 85 6.33 0.81 -4.31
C VAL A 85 6.62 2.13 -3.60
N LYS A 86 5.89 2.39 -2.52
CA LYS A 86 6.06 3.57 -1.68
C LYS A 86 6.65 3.15 -0.34
N ASN A 87 7.78 3.76 0.03
CA ASN A 87 8.33 3.63 1.36
C ASN A 87 7.73 4.72 2.25
N ILE A 88 6.95 4.33 3.25
CA ILE A 88 6.24 5.27 4.12
C ILE A 88 7.20 6.00 5.07
N VAL A 89 8.30 5.34 5.45
CA VAL A 89 9.27 5.87 6.42
C VAL A 89 10.15 6.96 5.81
N THR A 90 10.60 6.75 4.57
CA THR A 90 11.50 7.69 3.85
C THR A 90 10.77 8.58 2.86
N ASN A 91 9.48 8.31 2.63
CA ASN A 91 8.65 8.93 1.59
C ASN A 91 9.17 8.72 0.15
N ALA A 92 10.19 7.88 -0.04
CA ALA A 92 10.71 7.51 -1.34
C ALA A 92 9.77 6.56 -2.07
N SER A 93 9.82 6.59 -3.40
CA SER A 93 9.03 5.70 -4.26
C SER A 93 9.84 5.13 -5.41
N ALA A 94 9.37 4.00 -5.91
CA ALA A 94 9.88 3.37 -7.11
C ALA A 94 8.72 2.82 -7.94
N PHE A 95 8.81 2.99 -9.26
CA PHE A 95 7.96 2.29 -10.22
C PHE A 95 8.68 1.02 -10.63
N ILE A 96 8.08 -0.13 -10.37
CA ILE A 96 8.69 -1.44 -10.59
C ILE A 96 7.86 -2.21 -11.61
N GLU A 97 8.51 -2.74 -12.66
CA GLU A 97 7.89 -3.73 -13.53
C GLU A 97 8.00 -5.12 -12.88
N ILE A 98 6.88 -5.82 -12.78
CA ILE A 98 6.75 -7.17 -12.27
C ILE A 98 6.54 -8.11 -13.46
N ASP A 99 7.61 -8.69 -13.98
CA ASP A 99 7.44 -9.78 -14.94
C ASP A 99 7.16 -11.09 -14.19
N LEU A 100 5.94 -11.61 -14.35
CA LEU A 100 5.53 -12.92 -13.84
C LEU A 100 5.73 -14.04 -14.87
N LYS A 101 6.30 -13.74 -16.04
CA LYS A 101 6.73 -14.78 -16.97
C LYS A 101 7.83 -15.58 -16.27
N LYS A 102 7.49 -16.83 -15.98
CA LYS A 102 8.48 -17.87 -15.76
C LYS A 102 9.28 -18.01 -17.06
N ASP A 103 10.52 -17.52 -17.07
CA ASP A 103 11.55 -18.19 -17.84
C ASP A 103 11.84 -19.51 -17.09
N LEU A 104 11.09 -20.56 -17.44
CA LEU A 104 11.36 -21.95 -17.06
C LEU A 104 11.39 -22.81 -18.31
#